data_AF-A0A563DQT1-F1
#
_entry.id   AF-A0A563DQT1-F1
#
_cell.length_a   1.000
_cell.length_b   1.000
_cell.length_c   1.000
_cell.angle_alpha   90.00
_cell.angle_beta   90.00
_cell.angle_gamma   90.00
#
_symmetry.space_group_name_H-M   'P 1'
#
loop_
_entity.id
_entity.type
_entity.pdbx_description
1 polymer ?
#
loop_
_entity_poly.entity_id
_entity_poly.type
_entity_poly.pdbx_seq_one_letter_code
_entity_poly.pdbx_strand_id
1 'polypeptide(L)' 'MATTNINDVERMLDDLDPAMVTAHDAVHFRRILAAQDGVIRADRELHDAVRAARDAGDSWLSIGIALGVTKQAAQKRFGH' A
#
# COMPACT_ATOMS: atom_id res chain seq x y z
N MET A 1 -18.92 -7.89 -14.09
CA MET A 1 -18.34 -6.95 -13.11
C MET A 1 -18.26 -5.62 -13.81
N ALA A 2 -19.25 -4.74 -13.60
CA ALA A 2 -19.32 -3.46 -14.31
C ALA A 2 -18.32 -2.49 -13.70
N THR A 3 -17.32 -2.08 -14.47
CA THR A 3 -16.42 -0.99 -14.06
C THR A 3 -17.19 0.30 -14.23
N THR A 4 -17.70 0.87 -13.14
CA THR A 4 -18.28 2.22 -13.15
C THR A 4 -17.21 3.20 -13.65
N ASN A 5 -17.49 3.88 -14.76
CA ASN A 5 -16.60 4.88 -15.34
C ASN A 5 -16.73 6.19 -14.55
N ILE A 6 -15.68 7.03 -14.56
CA ILE A 6 -15.64 8.31 -13.86
C ILE A 6 -16.83 9.22 -14.25
N ASN A 7 -17.24 9.19 -15.52
CA ASN A 7 -18.39 9.94 -16.03
C ASN A 7 -19.72 9.49 -15.42
N ASP A 8 -19.84 8.20 -15.05
CA ASP A 8 -21.04 7.65 -14.41
C ASP A 8 -21.09 8.05 -12.93
N VAL A 9 -19.93 8.15 -12.28
CA VAL A 9 -19.81 8.63 -10.90
C VAL A 9 -20.16 10.12 -10.82
N GLU A 10 -19.64 10.94 -11.75
CA GLU A 10 -19.91 12.38 -11.78
C GLU A 10 -21.41 12.68 -11.93
N ARG A 11 -22.10 12.00 -12.87
CA ARG A 11 -23.55 12.16 -13.04
C ARG A 11 -24.33 11.75 -11.78
N MET A 12 -23.92 10.65 -11.15
CA MET A 12 -24.56 10.17 -9.92
C MET A 12 -24.35 11.12 -8.74
N LEU A 13 -23.25 11.87 -8.72
CA LEU A 13 -22.99 12.91 -7.72
C LEU A 13 -23.81 14.18 -7.98
N ASP A 14 -23.99 14.58 -9.23
CA ASP A 14 -24.80 15.75 -9.61
C ASP A 14 -26.29 15.57 -9.22
N ASP A 15 -26.81 14.34 -9.33
CA ASP A 15 -28.19 13.99 -8.99
C ASP A 15 -28.40 13.72 -7.49
N LEU A 16 -27.34 13.79 -6.67
CA LEU A 16 -27.38 13.42 -5.27
C LEU A 16 -27.91 14.59 -4.40
N ASP A 17 -29.11 14.44 -3.85
CA ASP A 17 -29.66 15.41 -2.88
C ASP A 17 -29.03 15.20 -1.49
N PRO A 18 -28.19 16.12 -0.98
CA PRO A 18 -27.52 15.97 0.31
C PRO A 18 -28.49 15.96 1.49
N ALA A 19 -29.69 16.51 1.35
CA ALA A 19 -30.71 16.52 2.41
C ALA A 19 -31.38 15.16 2.61
N MET A 20 -31.31 14.29 1.60
CA MET A 20 -31.89 12.94 1.60
C MET A 20 -30.85 11.85 1.93
N VAL A 21 -29.57 12.22 2.03
CA VAL A 21 -28.47 11.28 2.27
C VAL A 21 -27.95 11.43 3.70
N THR A 22 -28.05 10.36 4.48
CA THR A 22 -27.39 10.29 5.79
C THR A 22 -25.89 10.16 5.58
N ALA A 23 -25.17 11.27 5.75
CA ALA A 23 -23.71 11.27 5.80
C ALA A 23 -23.24 10.40 6.96
N HIS A 24 -22.71 9.22 6.66
CA HIS A 24 -22.07 8.38 7.66
C HIS A 24 -20.68 8.94 7.92
N ASP A 25 -20.35 9.18 9.19
CA ASP A 25 -19.01 9.64 9.54
C ASP A 25 -17.99 8.57 9.13
N ALA A 26 -17.19 8.91 8.12
CA ALA A 26 -16.22 8.02 7.52
C ALA A 26 -14.98 7.81 8.41
N VAL A 27 -15.04 8.02 9.73
CA VAL A 27 -13.90 7.81 10.67
C VAL A 27 -13.23 6.46 10.44
N HIS A 28 -14.01 5.38 10.32
CA HIS A 28 -13.46 4.04 10.10
C HIS A 28 -12.76 3.92 8.74
N PHE A 29 -13.33 4.49 7.68
CA PHE A 29 -12.71 4.50 6.36
C PHE A 29 -11.44 5.37 6.34
N ARG A 30 -11.45 6.56 6.95
CA ARG A 30 -10.25 7.40 7.10
C ARG A 30 -9.14 6.67 7.85
N ARG A 31 -9.49 5.90 8.91
CA ARG A 31 -8.53 5.07 9.63
C ARG A 31 -7.96 3.94 8.77
N ILE A 32 -8.78 3.29 7.94
CA ILE A 32 -8.31 2.27 6.99
C ILE A 32 -7.35 2.88 5.97
N LEU A 33 -7.70 4.02 5.36
CA LEU A 33 -6.85 4.73 4.41
C LEU A 33 -5.52 5.13 5.04
N ALA A 34 -5.54 5.74 6.23
CA ALA A 34 -4.33 6.10 6.96
C ALA A 34 -3.45 4.88 7.31
N ALA A 35 -4.06 3.74 7.66
CA ALA A 35 -3.33 2.50 7.89
C ALA A 35 -2.72 1.95 6.59
N GLN A 36 -3.45 2.01 5.48
CA GLN A 36 -2.96 1.61 4.17
C GLN A 36 -1.76 2.45 3.72
N ASP A 37 -1.82 3.77 3.91
CA ASP A 37 -0.70 4.68 3.65
C ASP A 37 0.51 4.35 4.53
N GLY A 38 0.26 3.98 5.79
CA GLY A 38 1.28 3.48 6.70
C GLY A 38 1.99 2.24 6.16
N VAL A 39 1.22 1.26 5.67
CA VAL A 39 1.75 0.02 5.07
C VAL A 39 2.58 0.32 3.83
N ILE A 40 2.08 1.17 2.92
CA ILE A 40 2.78 1.54 1.68
C ILE A 40 4.12 2.22 2.01
N ARG A 41 4.11 3.14 2.97
CA ARG A 41 5.33 3.85 3.40
C ARG A 41 6.34 2.89 4.01
N ALA A 42 5.90 2.01 4.93
CA ALA A 42 6.77 1.03 5.56
C ALA A 42 7.35 0.03 4.54
N ASP A 43 6.57 -0.40 3.55
CA ASP A 43 7.05 -1.31 2.51
C ASP A 43 8.09 -0.64 1.59
N ARG A 44 7.89 0.64 1.24
CA ARG A 44 8.90 1.43 0.50
C ARG A 44 10.19 1.58 1.29
N GLU A 45 10.09 1.98 2.56
CA GLU A 45 11.24 2.11 3.46
C GLU A 45 12.01 0.79 3.59
N LEU A 46 11.30 -0.35 3.69
CA LEU A 46 11.92 -1.67 3.74
C LEU A 46 12.68 -2.00 2.44
N HIS A 47 12.12 -1.70 1.27
CA HIS A 47 12.81 -1.90 -0.01
C HIS A 47 14.06 -1.02 -0.13
N ASP A 48 13.97 0.25 0.28
CA ASP A 48 15.10 1.17 0.24
C ASP A 48 16.23 0.73 1.19
N ALA A 49 15.89 0.26 2.39
CA ALA A 49 16.85 -0.30 3.34
C ALA A 49 17.54 -1.56 2.80
N VAL A 50 16.77 -2.48 2.18
CA VAL A 50 17.35 -3.68 1.55
C VAL A 50 18.27 -3.31 0.38
N ARG A 51 17.88 -2.33 -0.44
CA ARG A 51 18.71 -1.83 -1.54
C ARG A 51 20.01 -1.23 -1.01
N ALA A 52 19.95 -0.37 0.00
CA ALA A 52 21.13 0.21 0.63
C ALA A 52 22.09 -0.86 1.20
N ALA A 53 21.57 -1.91 1.83
CA ALA A 53 22.38 -3.03 2.30
C ALA A 53 23.06 -3.78 1.13
N ARG A 54 22.31 -4.02 0.04
CA ARG A 54 22.88 -4.64 -1.18
C ARG A 54 23.97 -3.79 -1.81
N ASP A 55 23.78 -2.47 -1.87
CA ASP A 55 24.76 -1.52 -2.41
C ASP A 55 26.01 -1.42 -1.52
N ALA A 56 25.86 -1.59 -0.21
CA ALA A 56 26.96 -1.72 0.73
C ALA A 56 27.72 -3.07 0.62
N GLY A 57 27.20 -4.02 -0.16
CA GLY A 57 27.83 -5.32 -0.41
C GLY A 57 27.31 -6.46 0.49
N ASP A 58 26.31 -6.22 1.35
CA ASP A 58 25.77 -7.26 2.22
C ASP A 58 25.16 -8.41 1.44
N SER A 59 25.47 -9.64 1.82
CA SER A 59 24.96 -10.83 1.13
C SER A 59 23.44 -11.01 1.32
N TRP A 60 22.78 -11.63 0.35
CA TRP A 60 21.37 -12.03 0.48
C TRP A 60 21.08 -12.94 1.70
N LEU A 61 22.08 -13.67 2.18
CA LEU A 61 21.95 -14.49 3.39
C LEU A 61 21.86 -13.59 4.63
N SER A 62 22.75 -12.61 4.76
CA SER A 62 22.76 -11.65 5.86
C SER A 62 21.45 -10.87 5.92
N ILE A 63 20.98 -10.39 4.76
CA ILE A 63 19.71 -9.68 4.64
C ILE A 63 18.52 -10.60 4.98
N GLY A 64 18.53 -11.85 4.52
CA GLY A 64 17.49 -12.82 4.87
C GLY A 64 17.38 -13.06 6.37
N ILE A 65 18.51 -13.19 7.07
CA ILE A 65 18.56 -13.32 8.54
C ILE A 65 17.91 -12.10 9.21
N ALA A 66 18.28 -10.88 8.80
CA ALA A 66 17.72 -9.65 9.35
C ALA A 66 16.19 -9.55 9.11
N LEU A 67 15.71 -10.02 7.96
CA LEU A 67 14.29 -10.05 7.61
C LEU A 67 13.51 -11.22 8.23
N GLY A 68 14.19 -12.19 8.86
CA GLY A 68 13.56 -13.42 9.37
C GLY A 68 13.07 -14.38 8.28
N VAL A 69 13.69 -14.36 7.10
CA VAL A 69 13.33 -15.21 5.95
C VAL A 69 14.55 -15.93 5.36
N THR A 70 14.31 -16.89 4.46
CA THR A 70 15.41 -17.56 3.76
C THR A 70 16.09 -16.62 2.76
N LYS A 71 17.37 -16.90 2.42
CA LYS A 71 18.11 -16.20 1.36
C LYS A 71 17.32 -16.13 0.06
N GLN A 72 16.72 -17.24 -0.35
CA GLN A 72 15.96 -17.35 -1.60
C GLN A 72 14.68 -16.52 -1.55
N ALA A 73 13.99 -16.47 -0.40
CA ALA A 73 12.83 -15.62 -0.20
C ALA A 73 13.19 -14.13 -0.25
N ALA A 74 14.30 -13.73 0.38
CA ALA A 74 14.81 -12.36 0.31
C ALA A 74 15.17 -11.96 -1.12
N GLN A 75 15.97 -12.77 -1.82
CA GLN A 75 16.35 -12.50 -3.21
C GLN A 75 15.13 -12.44 -4.15
N LYS A 76 14.17 -13.34 -3.99
CA LYS A 76 12.93 -13.33 -4.79
C LYS A 76 12.11 -12.06 -4.57
N ARG A 77 12.00 -11.61 -3.31
CA ARG A 77 11.18 -10.44 -2.95
C ARG A 77 11.86 -9.12 -3.30
N PHE A 78 13.18 -9.00 -3.17
CA PHE A 78 13.87 -7.71 -3.26
C PHE A 78 14.93 -7.63 -4.37
N GLY A 79 15.16 -8.71 -5.12
CA GLY A 79 16.23 -8.79 -6.13
C GLY A 79 15.84 -8.33 -7.53
N HIS A 80 14.74 -7.59 -7.68
CA HIS A 80 14.25 -7.06 -8.95
C HIS A 80 14.53 -5.56 -9.11
#